data_AF-A0A661QWM5-F1
#
_entry.id   AF-A0A661QWM5-F1
#
_cell.length_a   1.000
_cell.length_b   1.000
_cell.length_c   1.000
_cell.angle_alpha   90.00
_cell.angle_beta   90.00
_cell.angle_gamma   90.00
#
_symmetry.space_group_name_H-M   'P 1'
#
loop_
_entity.id
_entity.type
_entity.pdbx_description
1 polymer ?
#
loop_
_entity_poly.entity_id
_entity_poly.type
_entity_poly.pdbx_seq_one_letter_code
_entity_poly.pdbx_strand_id
1 'polypeptide(L)'
;MESTNQRIKATIIVFLVLVITGLHIFTSQEKELSHVFYRELYFLPLILSAFWFGLRGAFITSICVTFVFLPYTMFHWQSFSPNDLDRLLEIILFNVVANGLGFLRDREKAVEEEKRKAIIAMAGAVAHEMNTPLFSAIASSQLLQEDFNSDSDAYNDLQLIIRNLKEISSMIKKIAAIENLEMKTYVGNSVIMDIEKSSAKQDTSS
;
A
#
# COMPACT_ATOMS: atom_id res chain seq x y z
N MET A 1 -7.07 -16.19 -4.62
CA MET A 1 -6.40 -16.05 -3.30
C MET A 1 -6.81 -14.75 -2.59
N GLU A 2 -6.88 -13.62 -3.28
CA GLU A 2 -7.26 -12.32 -2.69
C GLU A 2 -8.68 -12.30 -2.07
N SER A 3 -9.67 -12.89 -2.75
CA SER A 3 -11.05 -13.00 -2.24
C SER A 3 -11.17 -13.88 -0.99
N THR A 4 -10.37 -14.94 -0.88
CA THR A 4 -10.32 -15.81 0.30
C THR A 4 -9.75 -15.05 1.51
N ASN A 5 -8.68 -14.28 1.30
CA ASN A 5 -8.09 -13.43 2.36
C ASN A 5 -9.07 -12.33 2.82
N GLN A 6 -9.82 -11.73 1.90
CA GLN A 6 -10.84 -10.75 2.25
C GLN A 6 -11.97 -11.36 3.08
N ARG A 7 -12.43 -12.58 2.73
CA ARG A 7 -13.43 -13.29 3.52
C ARG A 7 -12.93 -13.60 4.94
N ILE A 8 -11.70 -14.10 5.08
CA ILE A 8 -11.09 -14.37 6.40
C ILE A 8 -11.04 -13.10 7.24
N LYS A 9 -10.56 -11.99 6.67
CA LYS A 9 -10.51 -10.67 7.33
C LYS A 9 -11.90 -10.22 7.81
N ALA A 10 -12.92 -10.36 6.96
CA ALA A 10 -14.29 -10.02 7.32
C ALA A 10 -14.82 -10.94 8.44
N THR A 11 -14.55 -12.25 8.37
CA THR A 11 -14.93 -13.21 9.42
C THR A 11 -14.29 -12.86 10.76
N ILE A 12 -13.02 -12.44 10.78
CA ILE A 12 -12.33 -11.98 12.00
C ILE A 12 -13.03 -10.76 12.60
N ILE A 13 -13.40 -9.76 11.79
CA ILE A 13 -14.11 -8.57 12.28
C ILE A 13 -15.48 -8.96 12.85
N VAL A 14 -16.25 -9.78 12.13
CA VAL A 14 -17.57 -10.24 12.61
C VAL A 14 -17.43 -11.00 13.92
N PHE A 15 -16.46 -11.92 14.01
CA PHE A 15 -16.18 -12.66 15.23
C PHE A 15 -15.81 -11.74 16.39
N LEU A 16 -14.93 -10.75 16.18
CA LEU A 16 -14.56 -9.76 17.20
C LEU A 16 -15.79 -8.98 17.67
N VAL A 17 -16.61 -8.46 16.76
CA VAL A 17 -17.83 -7.71 17.12
C VAL A 17 -18.77 -8.59 17.94
N LEU A 18 -19.00 -9.85 17.56
CA LEU A 18 -19.87 -10.76 18.29
C LEU A 18 -19.33 -11.10 19.68
N VAL A 19 -18.04 -11.41 19.80
CA VAL A 19 -17.40 -11.73 21.09
C VAL A 19 -17.44 -10.53 22.03
N ILE A 20 -17.06 -9.34 21.55
CA ILE A 20 -17.07 -8.12 22.36
C ILE A 20 -18.51 -7.79 22.79
N THR A 21 -19.49 -7.93 21.88
CA THR A 21 -20.91 -7.72 22.20
C THR A 21 -21.41 -8.70 23.26
N GLY A 22 -21.07 -10.00 23.13
CA GLY A 22 -21.44 -11.00 24.13
C GLY A 22 -20.83 -10.69 25.50
N LEU A 23 -19.55 -10.34 25.56
CA LEU A 23 -18.86 -9.95 26.79
C LEU A 23 -19.47 -8.69 27.42
N HIS A 24 -19.83 -7.70 26.60
CA HIS A 24 -20.46 -6.47 27.04
C HIS A 24 -21.80 -6.75 27.72
N ILE A 25 -22.68 -7.52 27.09
CA ILE A 25 -24.02 -7.82 27.62
C ILE A 25 -23.91 -8.67 28.90
N PHE A 26 -23.03 -9.68 28.93
CA PHE A 26 -22.93 -10.60 30.07
C PHE A 26 -22.29 -9.96 31.31
N THR A 27 -21.29 -9.07 31.11
CA THR A 27 -20.52 -8.49 32.22
C THR A 27 -21.10 -7.18 32.74
N SER A 28 -22.13 -6.63 32.08
CA SER A 28 -22.74 -5.35 32.47
C SER A 28 -23.48 -5.36 33.81
N GLN A 29 -23.56 -6.49 34.52
CA GLN A 29 -24.32 -6.62 35.76
C GLN A 29 -23.48 -6.35 37.04
N GLU A 30 -22.14 -6.40 36.99
CA GLU A 30 -21.38 -6.52 38.26
C GLU A 30 -20.48 -5.33 38.68
N LYS A 31 -19.89 -4.50 37.78
CA LYS A 31 -19.07 -3.32 38.16
C LYS A 31 -19.00 -2.22 37.08
N GLU A 32 -19.04 -0.94 37.46
CA GLU A 32 -18.92 0.21 36.52
C GLU A 32 -17.59 0.24 35.74
N LEU A 33 -16.47 -0.13 36.38
CA LEU A 33 -15.13 -0.13 35.75
C LEU A 33 -14.99 -1.12 34.59
N SER A 34 -15.65 -2.29 34.67
CA SER A 34 -15.62 -3.27 33.59
C SER A 34 -16.40 -2.80 32.36
N HIS A 35 -17.47 -2.02 32.55
CA HIS A 35 -18.29 -1.53 31.44
C HIS A 35 -17.52 -0.55 30.53
N VAL A 36 -16.59 0.23 31.07
CA VAL A 36 -15.74 1.15 30.29
C VAL A 36 -14.73 0.38 29.44
N PHE A 37 -14.11 -0.66 29.99
CA PHE A 37 -13.07 -1.42 29.31
C PHE A 37 -13.57 -2.20 28.08
N TYR A 38 -14.72 -2.88 28.18
CA TYR A 38 -15.28 -3.63 27.03
C TYR A 38 -15.74 -2.72 25.90
N ARG A 39 -16.10 -1.49 26.25
CA ARG A 39 -16.45 -0.43 25.31
C ARG A 39 -15.25 0.02 24.49
N GLU A 40 -14.10 0.22 25.13
CA GLU A 40 -12.87 0.52 24.40
C GLU A 40 -12.44 -0.60 23.46
N LEU A 41 -12.79 -1.87 23.76
CA LEU A 41 -12.51 -3.00 22.88
C LEU A 41 -13.18 -2.90 21.51
N TYR A 42 -14.32 -2.20 21.38
CA TYR A 42 -14.97 -1.98 20.07
C TYR A 42 -14.13 -1.15 19.11
N PHE A 43 -13.14 -0.39 19.59
CA PHE A 43 -12.19 0.28 18.71
C PHE A 43 -11.38 -0.73 17.88
N LEU A 44 -11.09 -1.93 18.39
CA LEU A 44 -10.30 -2.93 17.66
C LEU A 44 -10.95 -3.34 16.32
N PRO A 45 -12.20 -3.88 16.27
CA PRO A 45 -12.82 -4.21 15.00
C PRO A 45 -13.05 -2.99 14.11
N LEU A 46 -13.33 -1.81 14.67
CA LEU A 46 -13.51 -0.57 13.90
C LEU A 46 -12.21 -0.13 13.21
N ILE A 47 -11.11 -0.04 13.96
CA ILE A 47 -9.79 0.29 13.44
C ILE A 47 -9.37 -0.74 12.38
N LEU A 48 -9.51 -2.03 12.70
CA LEU A 48 -9.11 -3.11 11.79
C LEU A 48 -9.93 -3.10 10.49
N SER A 49 -11.23 -2.79 10.57
CA SER A 49 -12.09 -2.62 9.40
C SER A 49 -11.62 -1.46 8.52
N ALA A 50 -11.25 -0.32 9.11
CA ALA A 50 -10.73 0.84 8.40
C ALA A 50 -9.39 0.52 7.70
N PHE A 51 -8.47 -0.15 8.39
CA PHE A 51 -7.17 -0.50 7.81
C PHE A 51 -7.28 -1.48 6.64
N TRP A 52 -8.12 -2.52 6.78
CA TRP A 52 -8.25 -3.57 5.77
C TRP A 52 -9.16 -3.20 4.61
N PHE A 53 -10.27 -2.50 4.88
CA PHE A 53 -11.34 -2.26 3.91
C PHE A 53 -11.59 -0.78 3.63
N GLY A 54 -10.80 0.13 4.21
CA GLY A 54 -10.89 1.55 3.94
C GLY A 54 -12.15 2.18 4.54
N LEU A 55 -12.58 3.30 3.95
CA LEU A 55 -13.77 4.03 4.38
C LEU A 55 -15.04 3.20 4.27
N ARG A 56 -15.17 2.40 3.21
CA ARG A 56 -16.38 1.60 2.97
C ARG A 56 -16.59 0.55 4.06
N GLY A 57 -15.55 -0.20 4.41
CA GLY A 57 -15.65 -1.20 5.47
C GLY A 57 -15.80 -0.58 6.85
N ALA A 58 -15.11 0.54 7.11
CA ALA A 58 -15.27 1.28 8.36
C ALA A 58 -16.70 1.77 8.58
N PHE A 59 -17.31 2.36 7.54
CA PHE A 59 -18.69 2.86 7.57
C PHE A 59 -19.69 1.73 7.83
N ILE A 60 -19.59 0.62 7.10
CA ILE A 60 -20.48 -0.54 7.30
C ILE A 60 -20.32 -1.09 8.71
N THR A 61 -19.08 -1.27 9.18
CA THR A 61 -18.81 -1.83 10.51
C THR A 61 -19.31 -0.90 11.63
N SER A 62 -19.09 0.41 11.52
CA SER A 62 -19.54 1.38 12.54
C SER A 62 -21.06 1.46 12.62
N ILE A 63 -21.75 1.39 11.48
CA ILE A 63 -23.21 1.32 11.44
C ILE A 63 -23.72 0.01 12.05
N CYS A 64 -23.12 -1.14 11.70
CA CYS A 64 -23.50 -2.42 12.29
C CYS A 64 -23.33 -2.42 13.81
N VAL A 65 -22.18 -1.93 14.31
CA VAL A 65 -21.94 -1.80 15.75
C VAL A 65 -22.98 -0.87 16.38
N THR A 66 -23.30 0.26 15.75
CA THR A 66 -24.35 1.17 16.22
C THR A 66 -25.71 0.47 16.31
N PHE A 67 -26.11 -0.28 15.29
CA PHE A 67 -27.37 -1.03 15.30
C PHE A 67 -27.42 -2.11 16.38
N VAL A 68 -26.29 -2.73 16.71
CA VAL A 68 -26.20 -3.72 17.80
C VAL A 68 -26.30 -3.04 19.17
N PHE A 69 -25.73 -1.84 19.30
CA PHE A 69 -25.65 -1.10 20.57
C PHE A 69 -26.94 -0.29 20.88
N LEU A 70 -27.67 0.12 19.84
CA LEU A 70 -28.84 0.99 19.96
C LEU A 70 -29.96 0.37 20.81
N PRO A 71 -30.40 -0.89 20.58
CA PRO A 71 -31.46 -1.49 21.38
C PRO A 71 -31.08 -1.57 22.86
N TYR A 72 -29.83 -1.94 23.16
CA TYR A 72 -29.32 -2.00 24.52
C TYR A 72 -29.41 -0.65 25.23
N THR A 73 -29.04 0.42 24.52
CA THR A 73 -29.10 1.80 25.02
C THR A 73 -30.55 2.24 25.27
N MET A 74 -31.48 1.89 24.38
CA MET A 74 -32.89 2.23 24.55
C MET A 74 -33.54 1.52 25.74
N PHE A 75 -33.22 0.24 25.97
CA PHE A 75 -33.78 -0.51 27.10
C PHE A 75 -33.28 -0.02 28.46
N HIS A 76 -32.06 0.52 28.53
CA HIS A 76 -31.44 1.01 29.76
C HIS A 76 -31.45 2.54 29.84
N TRP A 77 -32.31 3.21 29.08
CA TRP A 77 -32.42 4.65 29.03
C TRP A 77 -33.02 5.19 30.34
N GLN A 78 -32.32 6.13 30.99
CA GLN A 78 -32.73 6.68 32.29
C GLN A 78 -32.91 8.21 32.22
N SER A 79 -33.65 8.68 31.22
CA SER A 79 -34.07 10.08 31.09
C SER A 79 -32.91 11.09 31.11
N PHE A 80 -31.90 10.89 30.24
CA PHE A 80 -30.71 11.75 30.14
C PHE A 80 -29.87 11.77 31.42
N SER A 81 -29.65 10.59 32.00
CA SER A 81 -28.63 10.43 33.03
C SER A 81 -27.22 10.64 32.45
N PRO A 82 -26.17 10.90 33.26
CA PRO A 82 -24.79 10.95 32.79
C PRO A 82 -24.36 9.70 32.01
N ASN A 83 -24.84 8.52 32.40
CA ASN A 83 -24.57 7.26 31.71
C ASN A 83 -25.18 7.20 30.30
N ASP A 84 -26.33 7.86 30.08
CA ASP A 84 -26.95 7.96 28.75
C ASP A 84 -26.12 8.88 27.84
N LEU A 85 -25.58 9.97 28.39
CA LEU A 85 -24.69 10.87 27.66
C LEU A 85 -23.39 10.16 27.26
N ASP A 86 -22.79 9.37 28.15
CA ASP A 86 -21.57 8.61 27.85
C ASP A 86 -21.78 7.63 26.69
N ARG A 87 -22.91 6.90 26.67
CA ARG A 87 -23.27 5.96 25.59
C ARG A 87 -23.52 6.69 24.26
N LEU A 88 -24.17 7.85 24.28
CA LEU A 88 -24.39 8.65 23.07
C LEU A 88 -23.08 9.19 22.50
N LEU A 89 -22.23 9.76 23.37
CA LEU A 89 -20.91 10.26 22.97
C LEU A 89 -20.05 9.15 22.39
N GLU A 90 -20.12 7.95 22.96
CA GLU A 90 -19.44 6.76 22.46
C GLU A 90 -19.89 6.37 21.05
N ILE A 91 -21.21 6.28 20.79
CA ILE A 91 -21.73 5.95 19.45
C ILE A 91 -21.24 6.99 18.43
N ILE A 92 -21.28 8.27 18.79
CA ILE A 92 -20.76 9.35 17.95
C ILE A 92 -19.26 9.17 17.70
N LEU A 93 -18.49 8.91 18.76
CA LEU A 93 -17.04 8.75 18.69
C LEU A 93 -16.64 7.55 17.82
N PHE A 94 -17.29 6.40 17.96
CA PHE A 94 -17.04 5.23 17.12
C PHE A 94 -17.27 5.52 15.65
N ASN A 95 -18.36 6.19 15.30
CA ASN A 95 -18.64 6.55 13.92
C ASN A 95 -17.61 7.57 13.40
N VAL A 96 -17.32 8.63 14.14
CA VAL A 96 -16.34 9.65 13.71
C VAL A 96 -14.96 9.06 13.55
N VAL A 97 -14.48 8.28 14.52
CA VAL A 97 -13.13 7.69 14.51
C VAL A 97 -13.00 6.64 13.42
N ALA A 98 -13.95 5.70 13.29
CA ALA A 98 -13.88 4.65 12.27
C ALA A 98 -13.88 5.26 10.86
N ASN A 99 -14.80 6.17 10.58
CA ASN A 99 -14.89 6.82 9.27
C ASN A 99 -13.69 7.74 9.01
N GLY A 100 -13.20 8.46 10.02
CA GLY A 100 -11.99 9.28 9.92
C GLY A 100 -10.75 8.45 9.56
N LEU A 101 -10.54 7.34 10.27
CA LEU A 101 -9.46 6.38 9.98
C LEU A 101 -9.62 5.77 8.58
N GLY A 102 -10.83 5.36 8.21
CA GLY A 102 -11.11 4.78 6.91
C GLY A 102 -10.83 5.75 5.76
N PHE A 103 -11.25 7.00 5.91
CA PHE A 103 -10.98 8.07 4.94
C PHE A 103 -9.48 8.35 4.82
N LEU A 104 -8.77 8.45 5.95
CA LEU A 104 -7.33 8.68 5.95
C LEU A 104 -6.58 7.52 5.29
N ARG A 105 -7.00 6.28 5.54
CA ARG A 105 -6.43 5.08 4.92
C ARG A 105 -6.62 5.07 3.41
N ASP A 106 -7.80 5.43 2.92
CA ASP A 106 -8.06 5.50 1.47
C ASP A 106 -7.29 6.64 0.81
N ARG A 107 -7.17 7.79 1.49
CA ARG A 107 -6.33 8.91 1.05
C ARG A 107 -4.86 8.53 0.94
N GLU A 108 -4.32 7.87 1.95
CA GLU A 108 -2.93 7.41 1.97
C GLU A 108 -2.65 6.43 0.81
N LYS A 109 -3.52 5.43 0.62
CA LYS A 109 -3.41 4.47 -0.50
C LYS A 109 -3.46 5.17 -1.85
N ALA A 110 -4.35 6.14 -2.03
CA ALA A 110 -4.47 6.89 -3.29
C ALA A 110 -3.20 7.70 -3.59
N VAL A 111 -2.62 8.37 -2.59
CA VAL A 111 -1.36 9.12 -2.73
C VAL A 111 -0.19 8.18 -3.03
N GLU A 112 -0.12 7.03 -2.38
CA GLU A 112 0.93 6.04 -2.64
C GLU A 112 0.84 5.46 -4.06
N GLU A 113 -0.37 5.17 -4.53
CA GLU A 113 -0.61 4.71 -5.90
C GLU A 113 -0.28 5.79 -6.95
N GLU A 114 -0.63 7.05 -6.69
CA GLU A 114 -0.29 8.18 -7.55
C GLU A 114 1.24 8.38 -7.64
N LYS A 115 1.94 8.35 -6.51
CA LYS A 115 3.41 8.41 -6.46
C LYS A 115 4.03 7.27 -7.25
N ARG A 116 3.52 6.04 -7.10
CA ARG A 116 4.00 4.88 -7.87
C ARG A 116 3.81 5.08 -9.38
N LYS A 117 2.63 5.53 -9.80
CA LYS A 117 2.34 5.81 -11.23
C LYS A 117 3.26 6.90 -11.78
N ALA A 118 3.49 7.97 -11.03
CA ALA A 118 4.39 9.06 -11.43
C ALA A 118 5.83 8.57 -11.63
N ILE A 119 6.36 7.73 -10.73
CA ILE A 119 7.71 7.15 -10.85
C ILE A 119 7.81 6.26 -12.09
N ILE A 120 6.84 5.37 -12.33
CA ILE A 120 6.84 4.49 -13.51
C ILE A 120 6.77 5.32 -14.81
N ALA A 121 5.90 6.33 -14.85
CA ALA A 121 5.78 7.21 -16.01
C ALA A 121 7.08 7.98 -16.29
N MET A 122 7.73 8.50 -15.25
CA MET A 122 9.02 9.18 -15.37
C MET A 122 10.13 8.22 -15.84
N ALA A 123 10.21 7.01 -15.29
CA ALA A 123 11.18 6.00 -15.71
C ALA A 123 11.02 5.65 -17.19
N GLY A 124 9.78 5.46 -17.66
CA GLY A 124 9.48 5.22 -19.07
C GLY A 124 9.85 6.40 -19.98
N ALA A 125 9.51 7.63 -19.58
CA ALA A 125 9.83 8.84 -20.33
C ALA A 125 11.35 9.06 -20.46
N VAL A 126 12.09 9.00 -19.34
CA VAL A 126 13.54 9.13 -19.31
C VAL A 126 14.19 8.03 -20.15
N ALA A 127 13.73 6.79 -20.05
CA ALA A 127 14.26 5.70 -20.86
C ALA A 127 14.03 5.91 -22.36
N HIS A 128 12.84 6.39 -22.75
CA HIS A 128 12.55 6.72 -24.13
C HIS A 128 13.47 7.83 -24.67
N GLU A 129 13.65 8.91 -23.90
CA GLU A 129 14.52 10.02 -24.27
C GLU A 129 16.00 9.63 -24.31
N MET A 130 16.46 8.70 -23.46
CA MET A 130 17.84 8.21 -23.45
C MET A 130 18.14 7.19 -24.56
N ASN A 131 17.14 6.41 -25.01
CA ASN A 131 17.32 5.45 -26.10
C ASN A 131 17.72 6.15 -27.41
N THR A 132 17.18 7.34 -27.68
CA THR A 132 17.45 8.11 -28.91
C THR A 132 18.93 8.50 -29.06
N PRO A 133 19.57 9.22 -28.11
CA PRO A 133 20.98 9.57 -28.22
C PRO A 133 21.89 8.34 -28.14
N LEU A 134 21.53 7.29 -27.38
CA LEU A 134 22.32 6.05 -27.36
C LEU A 134 22.30 5.33 -28.70
N PHE A 135 21.14 5.26 -29.34
CA PHE A 135 21.02 4.68 -30.67
C PHE A 135 21.89 5.44 -31.66
N SER A 136 21.86 6.78 -31.64
CA SER A 136 22.72 7.61 -32.48
C SER A 136 24.21 7.39 -32.17
N ALA A 137 24.61 7.35 -30.89
CA ALA A 137 26.00 7.16 -30.49
C ALA A 137 26.53 5.78 -30.91
N ILE A 138 25.73 4.72 -30.73
CA ILE A 138 26.06 3.36 -31.17
C ILE A 138 26.22 3.33 -32.69
N ALA A 139 25.25 3.88 -33.43
CA ALA A 139 25.27 3.87 -34.89
C ALA A 139 26.48 4.63 -35.45
N SER A 140 26.76 5.85 -34.97
CA SER A 140 27.93 6.61 -35.40
C SER A 140 29.24 5.93 -35.05
N SER A 141 29.34 5.28 -33.88
CA SER A 141 30.53 4.52 -33.50
C SER A 141 30.73 3.28 -34.37
N GLN A 142 29.65 2.59 -34.74
CA GLN A 142 29.69 1.45 -35.67
C GLN A 142 30.15 1.87 -37.06
N LEU A 143 29.59 2.95 -37.61
CA LEU A 143 30.00 3.49 -38.90
C LEU A 143 31.47 3.90 -38.89
N LEU A 144 31.92 4.59 -37.84
CA LEU A 144 33.33 4.97 -37.73
C LEU A 144 34.25 3.76 -37.59
N GLN A 145 33.80 2.68 -36.96
CA GLN A 145 34.56 1.44 -36.83
C GLN A 145 34.76 0.73 -38.18
N GLU A 146 33.82 0.84 -39.12
CA GLU A 146 33.92 0.25 -40.46
C GLU A 146 35.08 0.84 -41.29
N ASP A 147 35.53 2.06 -40.96
CA ASP A 147 36.66 2.73 -41.63
C ASP A 147 38.05 2.21 -41.19
N PHE A 148 38.12 1.38 -40.14
CA PHE A 148 39.39 0.91 -39.56
C PHE A 148 39.62 -0.59 -39.79
N ASN A 149 40.89 -0.98 -39.97
CA ASN A 149 41.29 -2.39 -40.00
C ASN A 149 41.05 -3.07 -38.65
N SER A 150 40.60 -4.32 -38.67
CA SER A 150 40.27 -5.11 -37.47
C SER A 150 41.44 -5.32 -36.51
N ASP A 151 42.68 -5.24 -37.01
CA ASP A 151 43.90 -5.39 -36.20
C ASP A 151 44.43 -4.06 -35.65
N SER A 152 43.78 -2.94 -35.96
CA SER A 152 44.21 -1.62 -35.47
C SER A 152 43.73 -1.35 -34.05
N ASP A 153 44.54 -0.61 -33.28
CA ASP A 153 44.17 -0.18 -31.92
C ASP A 153 42.87 0.64 -31.91
N ALA A 154 42.67 1.50 -32.93
CA ALA A 154 41.45 2.30 -33.08
C ALA A 154 40.18 1.44 -33.24
N TYR A 155 40.27 0.32 -33.99
CA TYR A 155 39.15 -0.61 -34.12
C TYR A 155 38.79 -1.24 -32.77
N ASN A 156 39.80 -1.63 -31.99
CA ASN A 156 39.62 -2.23 -30.66
C ASN A 156 39.04 -1.23 -29.64
N ASP A 157 39.51 0.02 -29.66
CA ASP A 157 38.98 1.10 -28.81
C ASP A 157 37.50 1.39 -29.13
N LEU A 158 37.14 1.49 -30.42
CA LEU A 158 35.75 1.65 -30.85
C LEU A 158 34.88 0.46 -30.44
N GLN A 159 35.43 -0.76 -30.48
CA GLN A 159 34.71 -1.95 -30.04
C GLN A 159 34.38 -1.87 -28.54
N LEU A 160 35.29 -1.36 -27.71
CA LEU A 160 35.05 -1.14 -26.29
C LEU A 160 33.96 -0.08 -26.07
N ILE A 161 34.00 1.04 -26.79
CA ILE A 161 32.99 2.10 -26.70
C ILE A 161 31.60 1.55 -27.07
N ILE A 162 31.48 0.84 -28.20
CA ILE A 162 30.21 0.26 -28.65
C ILE A 162 29.66 -0.73 -27.61
N ARG A 163 30.53 -1.55 -27.01
CA ARG A 163 30.14 -2.50 -25.95
C ARG A 163 29.57 -1.76 -24.73
N ASN A 164 30.27 -0.73 -24.24
CA ASN A 164 29.82 0.08 -23.11
C ASN A 164 28.48 0.78 -23.41
N LEU A 165 28.31 1.33 -24.62
CA LEU A 165 27.04 1.95 -25.04
C LEU A 165 25.88 0.94 -25.10
N LYS A 166 26.14 -0.28 -25.57
CA LYS A 166 25.15 -1.38 -25.58
C LYS A 166 24.80 -1.83 -24.16
N GLU A 167 25.76 -1.88 -23.25
CA GLU A 167 25.52 -2.16 -21.83
C GLU A 167 24.64 -1.08 -21.19
N ILE A 168 24.92 0.20 -21.45
CA ILE A 168 24.08 1.32 -21.00
C ILE A 168 22.66 1.21 -21.57
N SER A 169 22.50 0.90 -22.85
CA SER A 169 21.18 0.66 -23.47
C SER A 169 20.43 -0.49 -22.79
N SER A 170 21.11 -1.57 -22.43
CA SER A 170 20.53 -2.68 -21.68
C SER A 170 20.03 -2.24 -20.29
N MET A 171 20.80 -1.42 -19.57
CA MET A 171 20.39 -0.87 -18.27
C MET A 171 19.16 0.04 -18.39
N ILE A 172 19.11 0.89 -19.41
CA ILE A 172 17.94 1.76 -19.67
C ILE A 172 16.69 0.95 -20.00
N LYS A 173 16.82 -0.17 -20.73
CA LYS A 173 15.68 -1.09 -20.96
C LYS A 173 15.15 -1.68 -19.66
N LYS A 174 16.01 -2.01 -18.69
CA LYS A 174 15.57 -2.47 -17.36
C LYS A 174 14.80 -1.37 -16.61
N ILE A 175 15.24 -0.10 -16.71
CA ILE A 175 14.53 1.06 -16.15
C ILE A 175 13.16 1.25 -16.83
N ALA A 176 13.08 1.10 -18.15
CA ALA A 176 11.82 1.21 -18.90
C ALA A 176 10.80 0.11 -18.53
N ALA A 177 11.28 -1.05 -18.11
CA ALA A 177 10.47 -2.22 -17.79
C ALA A 177 10.02 -2.29 -16.32
N ILE A 178 10.20 -1.22 -15.54
CA ILE A 178 9.78 -1.16 -14.14
C ILE A 178 8.25 -1.21 -14.05
N GLU A 179 7.72 -2.28 -13.44
CA GLU A 179 6.29 -2.46 -13.19
C GLU A 179 5.97 -2.44 -11.68
N ASN A 180 6.90 -2.94 -10.85
CA ASN A 180 6.79 -2.97 -9.40
C ASN A 180 7.94 -2.19 -8.78
N LEU A 181 7.67 -1.36 -7.77
CA LEU A 181 8.72 -0.64 -7.07
C LEU A 181 9.23 -1.50 -5.92
N GLU A 182 10.34 -2.19 -6.13
CA GLU A 182 11.08 -2.84 -5.06
C GLU A 182 12.28 -2.00 -4.64
N MET A 183 12.45 -1.86 -3.33
CA MET A 183 13.50 -1.04 -2.74
C MET A 183 14.52 -1.94 -2.06
N LYS A 184 15.81 -1.59 -2.15
CA LYS A 184 16.88 -2.23 -1.41
C LYS A 184 17.69 -1.22 -0.61
N THR A 185 18.19 -1.65 0.54
CA THR A 185 19.14 -0.86 1.33
C THR A 185 20.46 -0.76 0.56
N TYR A 186 20.95 0.45 0.43
CA TYR A 186 22.25 0.78 -0.11
C TYR A 186 23.13 1.40 0.98
N VAL A 187 24.44 1.43 0.74
CA VAL A 187 25.45 1.82 1.73
C VAL A 187 25.09 3.16 2.38
N GLY A 188 25.18 3.22 3.72
CA GLY A 188 24.94 4.43 4.50
C GLY A 188 23.48 4.89 4.47
N ASN A 189 22.57 4.17 5.15
CA ASN A 189 21.16 4.51 5.38
C ASN A 189 20.33 4.94 4.15
N SER A 190 20.88 4.81 2.95
CA SER A 190 20.23 5.19 1.70
C SER A 190 19.45 4.01 1.17
N VAL A 191 18.27 4.26 0.63
CA VAL A 191 17.44 3.22 0.03
C VAL A 191 17.31 3.55 -1.44
N ILE A 192 17.73 2.61 -2.30
CA ILE A 192 17.67 2.78 -3.75
C ILE A 192 16.69 1.76 -4.33
N MET A 193 16.19 2.06 -5.53
CA MET A 193 15.36 1.14 -6.27
C MET A 193 16.16 -0.09 -6.72
N ASP A 194 15.63 -1.29 -6.49
CA ASP A 194 16.18 -2.52 -7.02
C ASP A 194 15.65 -2.76 -8.43
N ILE A 195 16.33 -2.16 -9.43
CA ILE A 195 15.91 -2.17 -10.83
C ILE A 195 15.68 -3.61 -11.36
N GLU A 196 16.44 -4.59 -10.88
CA GLU A 196 16.32 -5.97 -11.36
C GLU A 196 15.02 -6.62 -10.90
N LYS A 197 14.70 -6.54 -9.61
CA LYS A 197 13.44 -7.06 -9.05
C LYS A 197 12.22 -6.23 -9.44
N SER A 198 12.45 -4.95 -9.74
CA SER A 198 11.40 -4.01 -10.13
C SER A 198 10.96 -4.18 -11.59
N SER A 199 11.84 -4.74 -12.43
CA SER A 199 11.55 -5.02 -13.83
C SER A 199 10.82 -6.36 -14.00
N ALA A 200 9.81 -6.42 -14.88
CA ALA A 200 9.00 -7.63 -15.11
C ALA A 200 9.80 -8.83 -15.66
N LYS A 201 11.07 -8.65 -16.00
CA LYS A 201 11.92 -9.66 -16.62
C LYS A 201 12.76 -10.37 -15.56
N GLN A 202 12.13 -11.29 -14.84
CA GLN A 202 12.86 -12.46 -14.36
C GLN A 202 13.27 -13.25 -15.61
N ASP A 203 14.52 -13.13 -16.03
CA ASP A 203 15.11 -14.11 -16.94
C ASP A 203 15.08 -15.46 -16.21
N THR A 204 14.04 -16.25 -16.45
CA THR A 204 14.05 -17.69 -16.23
C THR A 204 15.02 -18.28 -17.25
N SER A 205 16.32 -18.23 -16.94
CA SER A 205 17.32 -19.07 -17.60
C SER A 205 17.79 -20.08 -16.58
N SER A 206 17.12 -21.22 -16.59
CA SER A 206 17.68 -22.51 -16.15
C SER A 206 18.85 -22.91 -17.04
#